data_AF-A0A1X9SNE7-F1
#
_entry.id   AF-A0A1X9SNE7-F1
#
_cell.length_a   1.000
_cell.length_b   1.000
_cell.length_c   1.000
_cell.angle_alpha   90.00
_cell.angle_beta   90.00
_cell.angle_gamma   90.00
#
_symmetry.space_group_name_H-M   'P 1'
#
loop_
_entity.id
_entity.type
_entity.pdbx_description
1 polymer ?
#
loop_
_entity_poly.entity_id
_entity_poly.type
_entity_poly.pdbx_seq_one_letter_code
_entity_poly.pdbx_strand_id
1 'polypeptide(L)'
;MVKIWYLLFGALLIGCSDDRVVSFDDLNSSERDKYILKSKYEALWDYFSWLEIRGNDIQSDILQIPNDPEMIKQNLEIAINDNRVLLSDNAQLIRQNLELAKEIESQKIALLNADKNAQNAYNEAIKSSQEQHYENVSELTKKINELQVDSVESIKRYEQKIVDLENNIDKLKGELERSKISAQEQIKNSAIKEREENLALQNSNKKLNDEINALKAQNSKSNTELNKSIIAKDKEIESLKSQINSKSDELNRLMHSQTAALIELQNQNAKAVDELKSELDRQRNEYFAEINDKNDQIKKLNLTIKNLNNQRDEELKNIENQISNNYKKTQEAKEKKLKNEYENSLKDLNMIVAGLNAKLINQEIEHKKEIKSKEKEYQDSILDLRKRVEFNAIDANKSIQKINNLEKISRDKDIEIKELKSQILSLKSDMNNSKKLANYELLNSKITDLEIKNRELNSKIFTIIQSAKDKIESTQKTYIKELENQKKYYEEMIKNIKTQEINRDSNG
;
A
#
# COMPACT_ATOMS: atom_id res chain seq x y z
N MET A 1 83.25 -77.02 -77.26
CA MET A 1 83.19 -78.50 -77.26
C MET A 1 83.64 -78.97 -78.64
N VAL A 2 84.52 -79.97 -78.73
CA VAL A 2 84.26 -81.35 -79.26
C VAL A 2 83.75 -81.32 -80.72
N LYS A 3 84.53 -81.67 -81.77
CA LYS A 3 85.15 -82.96 -82.22
C LYS A 3 84.18 -83.97 -82.88
N ILE A 4 84.75 -84.80 -83.76
CA ILE A 4 84.20 -85.96 -84.53
C ILE A 4 83.58 -85.55 -85.90
N TRP A 5 83.82 -86.10 -87.11
CA TRP A 5 84.45 -87.32 -87.75
C TRP A 5 83.51 -88.41 -88.33
N TYR A 6 83.84 -88.85 -89.58
CA TYR A 6 83.37 -90.07 -90.32
C TYR A 6 81.87 -90.14 -90.74
N LEU A 7 81.38 -90.91 -91.75
CA LEU A 7 81.87 -91.72 -92.91
C LEU A 7 80.69 -91.79 -93.97
N LEU A 8 80.51 -92.62 -95.04
CA LEU A 8 81.10 -93.86 -95.60
C LEU A 8 80.74 -94.06 -97.13
N PHE A 9 81.71 -94.39 -98.01
CA PHE A 9 81.56 -94.91 -99.42
C PHE A 9 80.75 -94.03 -100.43
N GLY A 10 80.73 -94.23 -101.77
CA GLY A 10 81.32 -95.21 -102.72
C GLY A 10 80.25 -95.78 -103.68
N ALA A 11 80.44 -96.08 -104.98
CA ALA A 11 81.60 -96.01 -105.91
C ALA A 11 81.11 -96.02 -107.41
N LEU A 12 81.85 -96.64 -108.35
CA LEU A 12 81.66 -96.73 -109.84
C LEU A 12 82.00 -95.44 -110.63
N LEU A 13 82.63 -95.47 -111.83
CA LEU A 13 83.10 -96.58 -112.69
C LEU A 13 84.62 -96.54 -112.93
N ILE A 14 85.21 -97.68 -113.35
CA ILE A 14 86.66 -97.88 -113.55
C ILE A 14 86.93 -98.38 -114.97
N GLY A 15 88.05 -97.96 -115.57
CA GLY A 15 88.62 -98.55 -116.78
C GLY A 15 90.13 -98.78 -116.60
N CYS A 16 90.52 -99.96 -116.14
CA CYS A 16 91.92 -100.35 -115.89
C CYS A 16 92.30 -101.60 -116.68
N SER A 17 93.57 -101.67 -117.09
CA SER A 17 94.33 -102.93 -117.09
C SER A 17 95.83 -102.63 -117.14
N ASP A 18 96.47 -102.63 -115.97
CA ASP A 18 97.93 -102.83 -115.86
C ASP A 18 98.32 -104.25 -116.29
N ASP A 19 99.63 -104.47 -116.47
CA ASP A 19 100.21 -105.76 -116.83
C ASP A 19 99.68 -106.92 -115.99
N ARG A 20 99.07 -107.89 -116.67
CA ARG A 20 98.92 -109.26 -116.18
C ARG A 20 99.60 -110.20 -117.15
N VAL A 21 100.54 -110.98 -116.64
CA VAL A 21 100.99 -112.20 -117.30
C VAL A 21 99.84 -113.21 -117.22
N VAL A 22 99.04 -113.27 -118.28
CA VAL A 22 97.95 -114.25 -118.44
C VAL A 22 98.57 -115.60 -118.80
N SER A 23 98.20 -116.66 -118.09
CA SER A 23 98.66 -118.02 -118.39
C SER A 23 97.87 -118.62 -119.56
N PHE A 24 98.44 -119.62 -120.22
CA PHE A 24 97.69 -120.47 -121.15
C PHE A 24 96.48 -121.15 -120.47
N ASP A 25 96.54 -121.31 -119.15
CA ASP A 25 95.47 -121.91 -118.35
C ASP A 25 94.26 -121.01 -118.09
N ASP A 26 94.37 -119.70 -118.35
CA ASP A 26 93.28 -118.74 -118.17
C ASP A 26 92.32 -118.69 -119.38
N LEU A 27 92.72 -119.26 -120.53
CA LEU A 27 91.92 -119.29 -121.76
C LEU A 27 90.77 -120.30 -121.70
N ASN A 28 89.66 -120.02 -122.38
CA ASN A 28 88.53 -120.95 -122.43
C ASN A 28 88.88 -122.22 -123.25
N SER A 29 88.19 -123.34 -122.98
CA SER A 29 88.51 -124.64 -123.58
C SER A 29 88.41 -124.66 -125.11
N SER A 30 87.46 -123.93 -125.70
CA SER A 30 87.27 -123.82 -127.16
C SER A 30 88.36 -122.98 -127.85
N GLU A 31 89.08 -122.15 -127.08
CA GLU A 31 90.23 -121.38 -127.59
C GLU A 31 91.55 -122.13 -127.41
N ARG A 32 91.76 -122.85 -126.30
CA ARG A 32 92.96 -123.69 -126.11
C ARG A 32 93.16 -124.71 -127.21
N ASP A 33 92.08 -125.36 -127.69
CA ASP A 33 92.15 -126.35 -128.78
C ASP A 33 92.61 -125.78 -130.14
N LYS A 34 92.60 -124.45 -130.33
CA LYS A 34 93.16 -123.79 -131.53
C LYS A 34 94.68 -123.55 -131.45
N TYR A 35 95.28 -123.62 -130.26
CA TYR A 35 96.70 -123.35 -130.07
C TYR A 35 97.51 -124.65 -129.96
N ILE A 36 98.00 -125.12 -131.11
CA ILE A 36 98.84 -126.31 -131.22
C ILE A 36 100.17 -126.09 -130.47
N LEU A 37 100.53 -127.01 -129.57
CA LEU A 37 101.81 -126.95 -128.85
C LEU A 37 103.00 -126.92 -129.81
N LYS A 38 104.00 -126.10 -129.47
CA LYS A 38 105.26 -125.92 -130.21
C LYS A 38 105.97 -127.25 -130.54
N SER A 39 105.88 -128.24 -129.65
CA SER A 39 106.45 -129.59 -129.83
C SER A 39 105.90 -130.37 -131.03
N LYS A 40 104.75 -129.97 -131.61
CA LYS A 40 104.26 -130.54 -132.88
C LYS A 40 104.80 -129.84 -134.12
N TYR A 41 105.26 -128.59 -134.01
CA TYR A 41 105.82 -127.85 -135.14
C TYR A 41 107.28 -128.24 -135.39
N GLU A 42 108.03 -128.53 -134.32
CA GLU A 42 109.40 -129.04 -134.39
C GLU A 42 109.44 -130.43 -135.09
N ALA A 43 108.47 -131.30 -134.85
CA ALA A 43 108.31 -132.59 -135.55
C ALA A 43 107.95 -132.48 -137.04
N LEU A 44 107.48 -131.32 -137.52
CA LEU A 44 107.16 -131.08 -138.94
C LEU A 44 108.35 -130.55 -139.74
N TRP A 45 109.43 -130.14 -139.09
CA TRP A 45 110.66 -129.72 -139.76
C TRP A 45 111.40 -130.95 -140.34
N ASP A 46 111.53 -132.02 -139.56
CA ASP A 46 112.09 -133.31 -140.00
C ASP A 46 111.35 -133.88 -141.23
N TYR A 47 110.02 -133.74 -141.30
CA TYR A 47 109.21 -134.24 -142.43
C TYR A 47 109.37 -133.45 -143.74
N PHE A 48 110.16 -132.36 -143.75
CA PHE A 48 110.61 -131.72 -144.99
C PHE A 48 112.13 -131.83 -145.22
N SER A 49 112.87 -132.45 -144.29
CA SER A 49 114.32 -132.72 -144.46
C SER A 49 114.63 -133.94 -145.34
N TRP A 50 113.64 -134.74 -145.75
CA TRP A 50 113.83 -135.96 -146.54
C TRP A 50 113.65 -135.80 -148.05
N LEU A 51 113.46 -134.56 -148.54
CA LEU A 51 113.66 -134.20 -149.96
C LEU A 51 115.14 -133.87 -150.26
N GLU A 52 116.02 -134.59 -149.58
CA GLU A 52 117.43 -134.71 -149.89
C GLU A 52 117.67 -135.52 -151.18
N ILE A 53 118.83 -135.28 -151.78
CA ILE A 53 119.73 -136.27 -152.39
C ILE A 53 119.05 -137.44 -153.15
N ARG A 54 118.94 -137.27 -154.47
CA ARG A 54 119.14 -138.40 -155.41
C ARG A 54 120.25 -138.09 -156.39
N GLY A 55 121.48 -138.28 -155.92
CA GLY A 55 122.52 -138.79 -156.81
C GLY A 55 122.33 -140.29 -157.01
N ASN A 56 122.59 -140.79 -158.22
CA ASN A 56 123.25 -142.08 -158.43
C ASN A 56 123.73 -142.14 -159.88
N ASP A 57 125.04 -142.15 -160.03
CA ASP A 57 125.74 -142.49 -161.26
C ASP A 57 125.74 -144.02 -161.43
N ILE A 58 125.50 -144.52 -162.64
CA ILE A 58 125.62 -145.95 -162.96
C ILE A 58 126.39 -146.06 -164.27
N GLN A 59 127.54 -146.72 -164.18
CA GLN A 59 128.52 -146.79 -165.26
C GLN A 59 128.15 -147.84 -166.32
N SER A 60 128.76 -147.65 -167.49
CA SER A 60 129.06 -148.61 -168.55
C SER A 60 128.64 -150.07 -168.37
N ASP A 61 128.05 -150.63 -169.43
CA ASP A 61 128.38 -151.98 -169.88
C ASP A 61 128.91 -151.94 -171.31
N ILE A 62 130.10 -152.51 -171.53
CA ILE A 62 130.70 -152.68 -172.85
C ILE A 62 130.61 -154.17 -173.18
N LEU A 63 129.62 -154.56 -173.98
CA LEU A 63 129.42 -155.94 -174.38
C LEU A 63 130.60 -156.46 -175.22
N GLN A 64 131.46 -157.28 -174.59
CA GLN A 64 132.44 -158.09 -175.31
C GLN A 64 131.75 -159.27 -176.00
N ILE A 65 132.31 -159.68 -177.14
CA ILE A 65 131.58 -160.43 -178.16
C ILE A 65 131.90 -161.93 -178.08
N PRO A 66 130.92 -162.80 -177.76
CA PRO A 66 131.00 -164.23 -178.03
C PRO A 66 130.79 -164.46 -179.54
N ASN A 67 131.58 -165.35 -180.14
CA ASN A 67 131.62 -165.54 -181.59
C ASN A 67 130.76 -166.73 -182.09
N ASP A 68 129.59 -166.94 -181.48
CA ASP A 68 128.63 -168.02 -181.80
C ASP A 68 127.23 -167.44 -182.07
N PRO A 69 126.65 -167.58 -183.29
CA PRO A 69 125.44 -166.86 -183.68
C PRO A 69 124.16 -167.17 -182.88
N GLU A 70 123.98 -168.38 -182.36
CA GLU A 70 122.67 -168.83 -181.84
C GLU A 70 122.26 -168.06 -180.56
N MET A 71 123.23 -167.71 -179.72
CA MET A 71 122.99 -167.09 -178.41
C MET A 71 122.51 -165.62 -178.52
N ILE A 72 122.86 -164.92 -179.60
CA ILE A 72 122.45 -163.52 -179.84
C ILE A 72 120.92 -163.42 -179.95
N LYS A 73 120.27 -164.47 -180.49
CA LYS A 73 118.84 -164.50 -180.75
C LYS A 73 118.01 -164.54 -179.47
N GLN A 74 118.43 -165.30 -178.46
CA GLN A 74 117.73 -165.36 -177.16
C GLN A 74 117.81 -164.04 -176.40
N ASN A 75 118.98 -163.39 -176.39
CA ASN A 75 119.16 -162.09 -175.71
C ASN A 75 118.26 -160.99 -176.29
N LEU A 76 118.01 -161.02 -177.62
CA LEU A 76 117.07 -160.10 -178.27
C LEU A 76 115.61 -160.34 -177.84
N GLU A 77 115.23 -161.61 -177.66
CA GLU A 77 113.87 -162.02 -177.30
C GLU A 77 113.52 -161.63 -175.85
N ILE A 78 114.49 -161.73 -174.92
CA ILE A 78 114.38 -161.25 -173.53
C ILE A 78 114.22 -159.72 -173.50
N ALA A 79 115.09 -158.98 -174.20
CA ALA A 79 115.07 -157.51 -174.20
C ALA A 79 113.76 -156.91 -174.76
N ILE A 80 113.09 -157.61 -175.69
CA ILE A 80 111.77 -157.22 -176.20
C ILE A 80 110.69 -157.35 -175.11
N ASN A 81 110.78 -158.38 -174.26
CA ASN A 81 109.78 -158.64 -173.23
C ASN A 81 109.86 -157.64 -172.07
N ASP A 82 111.05 -157.33 -171.57
CA ASP A 82 111.24 -156.40 -170.45
C ASP A 82 110.82 -154.97 -170.80
N ASN A 83 111.14 -154.51 -172.02
CA ASN A 83 110.72 -153.22 -172.54
C ASN A 83 109.17 -153.09 -172.61
N ARG A 84 108.49 -154.22 -172.86
CA ARG A 84 107.02 -154.29 -172.89
C ARG A 84 106.39 -154.18 -171.50
N VAL A 85 107.08 -154.62 -170.44
CA VAL A 85 106.64 -154.43 -169.03
C VAL A 85 106.81 -152.97 -168.63
N LEU A 86 107.98 -152.37 -168.90
CA LEU A 86 108.27 -150.97 -168.57
C LEU A 86 107.28 -149.97 -169.21
N LEU A 87 106.74 -150.27 -170.39
CA LEU A 87 105.70 -149.45 -171.02
C LEU A 87 104.34 -149.54 -170.30
N SER A 88 104.03 -150.68 -169.66
CA SER A 88 102.81 -150.85 -168.85
C SER A 88 102.85 -149.98 -167.59
N ASP A 89 103.96 -150.06 -166.84
CA ASP A 89 104.10 -149.37 -165.55
C ASP A 89 104.12 -147.84 -165.72
N ASN A 90 104.80 -147.34 -166.76
CA ASN A 90 104.76 -145.92 -167.12
C ASN A 90 103.34 -145.44 -167.47
N ALA A 91 102.55 -146.23 -168.19
CA ALA A 91 101.16 -145.90 -168.50
C ALA A 91 100.26 -145.90 -167.25
N GLN A 92 100.61 -146.67 -166.22
CA GLN A 92 99.88 -146.72 -164.94
C GLN A 92 100.23 -145.53 -164.04
N LEU A 93 101.52 -145.14 -163.95
CA LEU A 93 101.98 -143.96 -163.23
C LEU A 93 101.37 -142.65 -163.77
N ILE A 94 101.27 -142.52 -165.10
CA ILE A 94 100.66 -141.34 -165.74
C ILE A 94 99.19 -141.15 -165.31
N ARG A 95 98.44 -142.25 -165.11
CA ARG A 95 97.05 -142.18 -164.62
C ARG A 95 96.96 -141.68 -163.18
N GLN A 96 97.82 -142.18 -162.29
CA GLN A 96 97.85 -141.77 -160.88
C GLN A 96 98.17 -140.28 -160.73
N ASN A 97 99.13 -139.77 -161.50
CA ASN A 97 99.46 -138.33 -161.52
C ASN A 97 98.31 -137.46 -162.06
N LEU A 98 97.54 -137.96 -163.05
CA LEU A 98 96.38 -137.26 -163.58
C LEU A 98 95.20 -137.21 -162.60
N GLU A 99 95.02 -138.24 -161.77
CA GLU A 99 94.00 -138.25 -160.71
C GLU A 99 94.34 -137.23 -159.61
N LEU A 100 95.58 -137.24 -159.12
CA LEU A 100 96.10 -136.27 -158.13
C LEU A 100 95.95 -134.82 -158.58
N ALA A 101 96.17 -134.54 -159.87
CA ALA A 101 96.01 -133.18 -160.42
C ALA A 101 94.56 -132.66 -160.32
N LYS A 102 93.55 -133.51 -160.54
CA LYS A 102 92.12 -133.15 -160.41
C LYS A 102 91.74 -132.88 -158.96
N GLU A 103 92.23 -133.72 -158.04
CA GLU A 103 91.97 -133.62 -156.61
C GLU A 103 92.39 -132.22 -156.09
N ILE A 104 93.61 -131.80 -156.43
CA ILE A 104 94.18 -130.49 -156.09
C ILE A 104 93.37 -129.33 -156.69
N GLU A 105 92.98 -129.41 -157.96
CA GLU A 105 92.17 -128.36 -158.61
C GLU A 105 90.79 -128.20 -157.93
N SER A 106 90.18 -129.30 -157.50
CA SER A 106 88.88 -129.27 -156.80
C SER A 106 88.95 -128.58 -155.43
N GLN A 107 89.99 -128.86 -154.64
CA GLN A 107 90.19 -128.27 -153.31
C GLN A 107 90.49 -126.77 -153.39
N LYS A 108 91.22 -126.35 -154.43
CA LYS A 108 91.50 -124.94 -154.77
C LYS A 108 90.23 -124.15 -155.09
N ILE A 109 89.27 -124.75 -155.81
CA ILE A 109 87.95 -124.13 -156.09
C ILE A 109 87.11 -124.01 -154.81
N ALA A 110 87.14 -125.02 -153.92
CA ALA A 110 86.43 -124.98 -152.65
C ALA A 110 86.94 -123.84 -151.74
N LEU A 111 88.26 -123.67 -151.63
CA LEU A 111 88.90 -122.59 -150.87
C LEU A 111 88.51 -121.19 -151.37
N LEU A 112 88.55 -120.95 -152.68
CA LEU A 112 88.18 -119.65 -153.27
C LEU A 112 86.72 -119.25 -153.00
N ASN A 113 85.80 -120.22 -152.97
CA ASN A 113 84.40 -119.97 -152.65
C ASN A 113 84.18 -119.73 -151.16
N ALA A 114 84.93 -120.40 -150.28
CA ALA A 114 84.86 -120.17 -148.84
C ALA A 114 85.35 -118.76 -148.46
N ASP A 115 86.50 -118.34 -149.00
CA ASP A 115 87.08 -117.00 -148.78
C ASP A 115 86.13 -115.87 -149.22
N LYS A 116 85.58 -115.98 -150.43
CA LYS A 116 84.62 -115.01 -150.97
C LYS A 116 83.33 -114.90 -150.15
N ASN A 117 82.84 -116.02 -149.60
CA ASN A 117 81.66 -116.01 -148.74
C ASN A 117 81.94 -115.37 -147.36
N ALA A 118 83.12 -115.63 -146.77
CA ALA A 118 83.55 -114.99 -145.54
C ALA A 118 83.68 -113.46 -145.71
N GLN A 119 84.26 -113.02 -146.84
CA GLN A 119 84.44 -111.61 -147.17
C GLN A 119 83.10 -110.86 -147.34
N ASN A 120 82.08 -111.48 -147.93
CA ASN A 120 80.74 -110.91 -148.02
C ASN A 120 80.08 -110.73 -146.64
N ALA A 121 80.11 -111.77 -145.79
CA ALA A 121 79.52 -111.72 -144.45
C ALA A 121 80.17 -110.64 -143.56
N TYR A 122 81.49 -110.44 -143.71
CA TYR A 122 82.21 -109.38 -143.01
C TYR A 122 81.79 -107.97 -143.44
N ASN A 123 81.55 -107.76 -144.74
CA ASN A 123 81.09 -106.47 -145.28
C ASN A 123 79.65 -106.13 -144.83
N GLU A 124 78.74 -107.11 -144.79
CA GLU A 124 77.37 -106.90 -144.29
C GLU A 124 77.36 -106.57 -142.78
N ALA A 125 78.19 -107.26 -141.98
CA ALA A 125 78.36 -106.96 -140.56
C ALA A 125 78.88 -105.53 -140.31
N ILE A 126 79.87 -105.07 -141.11
CA ILE A 126 80.37 -103.69 -141.05
C ILE A 126 79.26 -102.69 -141.40
N LYS A 127 78.49 -102.93 -142.47
CA LYS A 127 77.43 -102.00 -142.88
C LYS A 127 76.33 -101.88 -141.82
N SER A 128 75.89 -103.01 -141.25
CA SER A 128 74.90 -103.04 -140.17
C SER A 128 75.40 -102.29 -138.93
N SER A 129 76.66 -102.52 -138.53
CA SER A 129 77.31 -101.79 -137.44
C SER A 129 77.41 -100.29 -137.71
N GLN A 130 77.74 -99.86 -138.94
CA GLN A 130 77.80 -98.45 -139.33
C GLN A 130 76.43 -97.78 -139.25
N GLU A 131 75.37 -98.43 -139.76
CA GLU A 131 74.00 -97.93 -139.68
C GLU A 131 73.56 -97.76 -138.22
N GLN A 132 73.82 -98.76 -137.37
CA GLN A 132 73.57 -98.67 -135.93
C GLN A 132 74.41 -97.56 -135.24
N HIS A 133 75.66 -97.33 -135.66
CA HIS A 133 76.48 -96.24 -135.14
C HIS A 133 75.94 -94.86 -135.53
N TYR A 134 75.46 -94.67 -136.76
CA TYR A 134 74.84 -93.41 -137.18
C TYR A 134 73.52 -93.13 -136.43
N GLU A 135 72.68 -94.15 -136.22
CA GLU A 135 71.45 -94.04 -135.45
C GLU A 135 71.72 -93.66 -133.99
N ASN A 136 72.64 -94.37 -133.32
CA ASN A 136 73.09 -94.04 -131.96
C ASN A 136 73.64 -92.60 -131.84
N VAL A 137 74.46 -92.15 -132.81
CA VAL A 137 75.01 -90.78 -132.81
C VAL A 137 73.90 -89.74 -133.02
N SER A 138 72.89 -90.04 -133.83
CA SER A 138 71.72 -89.17 -134.02
C SER A 138 70.90 -89.03 -132.73
N GLU A 139 70.55 -90.15 -132.09
CA GLU A 139 69.82 -90.13 -130.82
C GLU A 139 70.60 -89.41 -129.71
N LEU A 140 71.90 -89.69 -129.57
CA LEU A 140 72.75 -89.02 -128.58
C LEU A 140 72.85 -87.51 -128.83
N THR A 141 72.96 -87.08 -130.09
CA THR A 141 73.00 -85.66 -130.45
C THR A 141 71.67 -84.97 -130.15
N LYS A 142 70.54 -85.61 -130.45
CA LYS A 142 69.20 -85.11 -130.09
C LYS A 142 69.06 -84.97 -128.58
N LYS A 143 69.46 -85.99 -127.82
CA LYS A 143 69.38 -86.02 -126.35
C LYS A 143 70.32 -85.02 -125.67
N ILE A 144 71.50 -84.76 -126.24
CA ILE A 144 72.41 -83.69 -125.79
C ILE A 144 71.76 -82.32 -126.01
N ASN A 145 71.14 -82.07 -127.16
CA ASN A 145 70.46 -80.80 -127.43
C ASN A 145 69.25 -80.59 -126.50
N GLU A 146 68.45 -81.63 -126.25
CA GLU A 146 67.33 -81.60 -125.29
C GLU A 146 67.84 -81.26 -123.87
N LEU A 147 68.89 -81.94 -123.39
CA LEU A 147 69.50 -81.66 -122.08
C LEU A 147 70.14 -80.26 -122.00
N GLN A 148 70.69 -79.74 -123.09
CA GLN A 148 71.23 -78.36 -123.13
C GLN A 148 70.10 -77.32 -123.06
N VAL A 149 68.97 -77.55 -123.73
CA VAL A 149 67.78 -76.69 -123.62
C VAL A 149 67.22 -76.71 -122.20
N ASP A 150 67.02 -77.89 -121.60
CA ASP A 150 66.52 -78.01 -120.21
C ASP A 150 67.50 -77.39 -119.19
N SER A 151 68.81 -77.48 -119.42
CA SER A 151 69.84 -76.84 -118.59
C SER A 151 69.76 -75.31 -118.68
N VAL A 152 69.68 -74.74 -119.88
CA VAL A 152 69.55 -73.28 -120.06
C VAL A 152 68.21 -72.76 -119.54
N GLU A 153 67.13 -73.50 -119.74
CA GLU A 153 65.78 -73.18 -119.25
C GLU A 153 65.70 -73.21 -117.72
N SER A 154 66.34 -74.20 -117.07
CA SER A 154 66.41 -74.27 -115.61
C SER A 154 67.33 -73.20 -115.00
N ILE A 155 68.48 -72.89 -115.62
CA ILE A 155 69.36 -71.79 -115.21
C ILE A 155 68.58 -70.46 -115.20
N LYS A 156 67.88 -70.11 -116.28
CA LYS A 156 67.05 -68.89 -116.36
C LYS A 156 65.99 -68.81 -115.25
N ARG A 157 65.37 -69.94 -114.90
CA ARG A 157 64.38 -70.02 -113.81
C ARG A 157 65.02 -69.79 -112.43
N TYR A 158 66.26 -70.22 -112.23
CA TYR A 158 67.01 -69.91 -111.01
C TYR A 158 67.50 -68.45 -110.98
N GLU A 159 67.97 -67.90 -112.10
CA GLU A 159 68.36 -66.49 -112.22
C GLU A 159 67.18 -65.54 -111.92
N GLN A 160 66.02 -65.76 -112.54
CA GLN A 160 64.81 -64.98 -112.25
C GLN A 160 64.43 -65.08 -110.78
N LYS A 161 64.49 -66.28 -110.18
CA LYS A 161 64.19 -66.48 -108.76
C LYS A 161 65.18 -65.79 -107.83
N ILE A 162 66.45 -65.65 -108.22
CA ILE A 162 67.45 -64.86 -107.47
C ILE A 162 67.07 -63.38 -107.53
N VAL A 163 66.81 -62.83 -108.72
CA VAL A 163 66.39 -61.43 -108.91
C VAL A 163 65.10 -61.12 -108.13
N ASP A 164 64.11 -62.02 -108.15
CA ASP A 164 62.87 -61.88 -107.39
C ASP A 164 63.13 -61.88 -105.87
N LEU A 165 64.08 -62.68 -105.38
CA LEU A 165 64.47 -62.72 -103.96
C LEU A 165 65.25 -61.46 -103.55
N GLU A 166 66.17 -60.96 -104.38
CA GLU A 166 66.93 -59.72 -104.13
C GLU A 166 65.99 -58.50 -104.05
N ASN A 167 65.06 -58.37 -105.00
CA ASN A 167 64.04 -57.32 -104.97
C ASN A 167 63.16 -57.38 -103.71
N ASN A 168 62.77 -58.59 -103.27
CA ASN A 168 62.03 -58.77 -102.02
C ASN A 168 62.88 -58.42 -100.78
N ILE A 169 64.16 -58.80 -100.77
CA ILE A 169 65.10 -58.45 -99.68
C ILE A 169 65.25 -56.94 -99.56
N ASP A 170 65.44 -56.21 -100.66
CA ASP A 170 65.63 -54.75 -100.63
C ASP A 170 64.33 -54.00 -100.30
N LYS A 171 63.18 -54.50 -100.76
CA LYS A 171 61.87 -54.02 -100.30
C LYS A 171 61.71 -54.19 -98.78
N LEU A 172 62.03 -55.37 -98.24
CA LEU A 172 61.95 -55.65 -96.81
C LEU A 172 62.94 -54.84 -95.98
N LYS A 173 64.17 -54.59 -96.47
CA LYS A 173 65.11 -53.63 -95.85
C LYS A 173 64.49 -52.23 -95.78
N GLY A 174 63.91 -51.75 -96.87
CA GLY A 174 63.28 -50.43 -96.92
C GLY A 174 62.04 -50.30 -96.03
N GLU A 175 61.24 -51.36 -95.89
CA GLU A 175 60.12 -51.43 -94.95
C GLU A 175 60.59 -51.48 -93.49
N LEU A 176 61.63 -52.28 -93.19
CA LEU A 176 62.25 -52.35 -91.86
C LEU A 176 62.83 -50.99 -91.43
N GLU A 177 63.54 -50.28 -92.30
CA GLU A 177 64.16 -48.99 -91.93
C GLU A 177 63.10 -47.90 -91.73
N ARG A 178 62.05 -47.86 -92.56
CA ARG A 178 60.89 -46.99 -92.33
C ARG A 178 60.17 -47.32 -91.02
N SER A 179 60.06 -48.60 -90.67
CA SER A 179 59.49 -49.06 -89.40
C SER A 179 60.34 -48.62 -88.20
N LYS A 180 61.67 -48.77 -88.25
CA LYS A 180 62.59 -48.25 -87.22
C LYS A 180 62.46 -46.74 -87.03
N ILE A 181 62.47 -45.96 -88.11
CA ILE A 181 62.35 -44.49 -88.06
C ILE A 181 61.00 -44.11 -87.44
N SER A 182 59.91 -44.75 -87.87
CA SER A 182 58.57 -44.52 -87.30
C SER A 182 58.50 -44.84 -85.80
N ALA A 183 59.07 -45.98 -85.38
CA ALA A 183 59.13 -46.37 -83.97
C ALA A 183 60.00 -45.42 -83.13
N GLN A 184 61.14 -44.97 -83.65
CA GLN A 184 62.01 -43.99 -82.97
C GLN A 184 61.32 -42.63 -82.82
N GLU A 185 60.62 -42.15 -83.86
CA GLU A 185 59.87 -40.90 -83.82
C GLU A 185 58.67 -41.01 -82.86
N GLN A 186 57.98 -42.16 -82.81
CA GLN A 186 56.94 -42.43 -81.80
C GLN A 186 57.51 -42.43 -80.36
N ILE A 187 58.60 -43.15 -80.10
CA ILE A 187 59.24 -43.18 -78.77
C ILE A 187 59.68 -41.78 -78.33
N LYS A 188 60.30 -41.02 -79.24
CA LYS A 188 60.71 -39.62 -79.03
C LYS A 188 59.52 -38.72 -78.70
N ASN A 189 58.44 -38.80 -79.46
CA ASN A 189 57.25 -37.98 -79.24
C ASN A 189 56.52 -38.35 -77.93
N SER A 190 56.43 -39.64 -77.59
CA SER A 190 55.92 -40.08 -76.28
C SER A 190 56.79 -39.58 -75.13
N ALA A 191 58.12 -39.68 -75.23
CA ALA A 191 59.04 -39.20 -74.20
C ALA A 191 59.03 -37.66 -74.03
N ILE A 192 58.78 -36.91 -75.12
CA ILE A 192 58.54 -35.46 -75.05
C ILE A 192 57.21 -35.18 -74.32
N LYS A 193 56.13 -35.86 -74.72
CA LYS A 193 54.79 -35.69 -74.12
C LYS A 193 54.76 -36.04 -72.63
N GLU A 194 55.36 -37.16 -72.23
CA GLU A 194 55.51 -37.54 -70.81
C GLU A 194 56.33 -36.51 -70.02
N ARG A 195 57.38 -35.94 -70.63
CA ARG A 195 58.20 -34.89 -70.00
C ARG A 195 57.41 -33.59 -69.81
N GLU A 196 56.60 -33.20 -70.79
CA GLU A 196 55.73 -32.01 -70.71
C GLU A 196 54.61 -32.21 -69.68
N GLU A 197 53.96 -33.37 -69.66
CA GLU A 197 52.94 -33.73 -68.66
C GLU A 197 53.53 -33.76 -67.24
N ASN A 198 54.71 -34.35 -67.06
CA ASN A 198 55.40 -34.38 -65.77
C ASN A 198 55.83 -32.97 -65.31
N LEU A 199 56.32 -32.11 -66.22
CA LEU A 199 56.58 -30.70 -65.92
C LEU A 199 55.31 -29.93 -65.55
N ALA A 200 54.18 -30.20 -66.21
CA ALA A 200 52.89 -29.60 -65.86
C ALA A 200 52.41 -30.04 -64.47
N LEU A 201 52.51 -31.34 -64.16
CA LEU A 201 52.20 -31.91 -62.85
C LEU A 201 53.12 -31.36 -61.75
N GLN A 202 54.42 -31.24 -62.00
CA GLN A 202 55.39 -30.67 -61.05
C GLN A 202 55.06 -29.21 -60.73
N ASN A 203 54.72 -28.41 -61.75
CA ASN A 203 54.29 -27.02 -61.57
C ASN A 203 52.94 -26.90 -60.83
N SER A 204 52.00 -27.80 -61.09
CA SER A 204 50.72 -27.88 -60.36
C SER A 204 50.94 -28.22 -58.88
N ASN A 205 51.71 -29.27 -58.60
CA ASN A 205 52.07 -29.69 -57.24
C ASN A 205 52.84 -28.60 -56.47
N LYS A 206 53.66 -27.79 -57.15
CA LYS A 206 54.31 -26.63 -56.54
C LYS A 206 53.27 -25.58 -56.12
N LYS A 207 52.39 -25.16 -57.03
CA LYS A 207 51.32 -24.17 -56.73
C LYS A 207 50.43 -24.62 -55.57
N LEU A 208 50.01 -25.89 -55.56
CA LEU A 208 49.20 -26.47 -54.49
C LEU A 208 49.93 -26.48 -53.14
N ASN A 209 51.24 -26.77 -53.11
CA ASN A 209 52.03 -26.66 -51.89
C ASN A 209 52.18 -25.21 -51.41
N ASP A 210 52.43 -24.26 -52.32
CA ASP A 210 52.52 -22.84 -52.00
C ASP A 210 51.19 -22.31 -51.42
N GLU A 211 50.05 -22.72 -51.99
CA GLU A 211 48.69 -22.42 -51.50
C GLU A 211 48.39 -23.07 -50.13
N ILE A 212 48.71 -24.35 -49.95
CA ILE A 212 48.58 -25.06 -48.65
C ILE A 212 49.40 -24.35 -47.56
N ASN A 213 50.61 -23.86 -47.89
CA ASN A 213 51.46 -23.13 -46.95
C ASN A 213 50.90 -21.74 -46.63
N ALA A 214 50.35 -21.03 -47.61
CA ALA A 214 49.65 -19.76 -47.40
C ALA A 214 48.42 -19.93 -46.47
N LEU A 215 47.58 -20.94 -46.73
CA LEU A 215 46.40 -21.26 -45.91
C LEU A 215 46.78 -21.66 -44.48
N LYS A 216 47.85 -22.45 -44.29
CA LYS A 216 48.39 -22.77 -42.95
C LYS A 216 48.86 -21.53 -42.21
N ALA A 217 49.59 -20.63 -42.88
CA ALA A 217 50.08 -19.39 -42.29
C ALA A 217 48.93 -18.43 -41.92
N GLN A 218 47.91 -18.30 -42.78
CA GLN A 218 46.71 -17.52 -42.52
C GLN A 218 45.92 -18.08 -41.32
N ASN A 219 45.63 -19.39 -41.32
CA ASN A 219 44.89 -20.03 -40.24
C ASN A 219 45.63 -19.92 -38.89
N SER A 220 46.97 -20.06 -38.89
CA SER A 220 47.81 -19.83 -37.71
C SER A 220 47.69 -18.39 -37.17
N LYS A 221 47.70 -17.38 -38.05
CA LYS A 221 47.46 -15.97 -37.67
C LYS A 221 46.05 -15.78 -37.09
N SER A 222 45.00 -16.17 -37.82
CA SER A 222 43.62 -15.99 -37.35
C SER A 222 43.34 -16.73 -36.05
N ASN A 223 43.87 -17.94 -35.87
CA ASN A 223 43.71 -18.70 -34.63
C ASN A 223 44.49 -18.06 -33.46
N THR A 224 45.68 -17.49 -33.69
CA THR A 224 46.42 -16.77 -32.62
C THR A 224 45.81 -15.40 -32.29
N GLU A 225 45.16 -14.72 -33.23
CA GLU A 225 44.39 -13.50 -32.98
C GLU A 225 43.07 -13.80 -32.23
N LEU A 226 42.33 -14.84 -32.65
CA LEU A 226 41.11 -15.28 -31.96
C LEU A 226 41.41 -15.68 -30.51
N ASN A 227 42.44 -16.49 -30.26
CA ASN A 227 42.81 -16.86 -28.88
C ASN A 227 43.23 -15.65 -28.03
N LYS A 228 43.94 -14.66 -28.59
CA LYS A 228 44.24 -13.40 -27.89
C LYS A 228 42.96 -12.62 -27.56
N SER A 229 42.01 -12.56 -28.48
CA SER A 229 40.72 -11.87 -28.31
C SER A 229 39.86 -12.54 -27.24
N ILE A 230 39.78 -13.88 -27.25
CA ILE A 230 39.09 -14.69 -26.22
C ILE A 230 39.71 -14.43 -24.84
N ILE A 231 41.04 -14.58 -24.70
CA ILE A 231 41.74 -14.35 -23.42
C ILE A 231 41.58 -12.90 -22.92
N ALA A 232 41.47 -11.92 -23.82
CA ALA A 232 41.16 -10.54 -23.44
C ALA A 232 39.71 -10.38 -22.95
N LYS A 233 38.74 -11.01 -23.63
CA LYS A 233 37.33 -10.97 -23.25
C LYS A 233 37.02 -11.74 -21.96
N ASP A 234 37.68 -12.87 -21.71
CA ASP A 234 37.56 -13.60 -20.45
C ASP A 234 38.04 -12.76 -19.25
N LYS A 235 39.15 -12.04 -19.42
CA LYS A 235 39.66 -11.09 -18.40
C LYS A 235 38.72 -9.90 -18.18
N GLU A 236 38.09 -9.40 -19.25
CA GLU A 236 37.07 -8.35 -19.17
C GLU A 236 35.83 -8.85 -18.42
N ILE A 237 35.38 -10.07 -18.70
CA ILE A 237 34.25 -10.72 -18.01
C ILE A 237 34.52 -10.92 -16.52
N GLU A 238 35.69 -11.43 -16.13
CA GLU A 238 36.03 -11.60 -14.70
C GLU A 238 36.20 -10.24 -13.97
N SER A 239 36.75 -9.23 -14.65
CA SER A 239 36.80 -7.87 -14.11
C SER A 239 35.40 -7.29 -13.88
N LEU A 240 34.48 -7.49 -14.83
CA LEU A 240 33.10 -7.03 -14.72
C LEU A 240 32.33 -7.80 -13.63
N LYS A 241 32.49 -9.12 -13.51
CA LYS A 241 31.94 -9.91 -12.40
C LYS A 241 32.40 -9.39 -11.04
N SER A 242 33.71 -9.13 -10.89
CA SER A 242 34.28 -8.59 -9.65
C SER A 242 33.69 -7.23 -9.29
N GLN A 243 33.55 -6.33 -10.27
CA GLN A 243 32.90 -5.03 -10.08
C GLN A 243 31.41 -5.14 -9.73
N ILE A 244 30.67 -6.07 -10.35
CA ILE A 244 29.26 -6.34 -10.04
C ILE A 244 29.12 -6.85 -8.60
N ASN A 245 29.94 -7.81 -8.19
CA ASN A 245 29.93 -8.34 -6.82
C ASN A 245 30.25 -7.25 -5.79
N SER A 246 31.30 -6.46 -6.01
CA SER A 246 31.67 -5.35 -5.12
C SER A 246 30.54 -4.31 -4.97
N LYS A 247 29.85 -3.95 -6.07
CA LYS A 247 28.70 -3.04 -6.03
C LYS A 247 27.46 -3.66 -5.37
N SER A 248 27.27 -4.98 -5.52
CA SER A 248 26.22 -5.72 -4.82
C SER A 248 26.44 -5.70 -3.30
N ASP A 249 27.66 -5.95 -2.84
CA ASP A 249 28.02 -5.91 -1.42
C ASP A 249 27.92 -4.49 -0.84
N GLU A 250 28.33 -3.47 -1.60
CA GLU A 250 28.17 -2.06 -1.22
C GLU A 250 26.68 -1.67 -1.11
N LEU A 251 25.86 -2.04 -2.10
CA LEU A 251 24.41 -1.82 -2.07
C LEU A 251 23.74 -2.55 -0.89
N ASN A 252 24.13 -3.80 -0.63
CA ASN A 252 23.62 -4.58 0.50
C ASN A 252 23.98 -3.94 1.85
N ARG A 253 25.21 -3.42 2.01
CA ARG A 253 25.62 -2.67 3.21
C ARG A 253 24.84 -1.37 3.37
N LEU A 254 24.64 -0.62 2.29
CA LEU A 254 23.85 0.61 2.30
C LEU A 254 22.38 0.35 2.67
N MET A 255 21.76 -0.69 2.10
CA MET A 255 20.41 -1.16 2.44
C MET A 255 20.26 -1.52 3.92
N HIS A 256 21.22 -2.26 4.49
CA HIS A 256 21.21 -2.61 5.92
C HIS A 256 21.38 -1.36 6.80
N SER A 257 22.29 -0.45 6.44
CA SER A 257 22.52 0.80 7.17
C SER A 257 21.29 1.71 7.16
N GLN A 258 20.65 1.91 6.01
CA GLN A 258 19.41 2.68 5.89
C GLN A 258 18.25 2.04 6.66
N THR A 259 18.12 0.70 6.61
CA THR A 259 17.09 -0.04 7.35
C THR A 259 17.28 0.10 8.86
N ALA A 260 18.52 0.00 9.36
CA ALA A 260 18.84 0.22 10.77
C ALA A 260 18.51 1.66 11.22
N ALA A 261 18.89 2.66 10.43
CA ALA A 261 18.59 4.07 10.72
C ALA A 261 17.08 4.37 10.73
N LEU A 262 16.30 3.76 9.83
CA LEU A 262 14.85 3.87 9.81
C LEU A 262 14.19 3.23 11.04
N ILE A 263 14.67 2.06 11.47
CA ILE A 263 14.21 1.40 12.70
C ILE A 263 14.55 2.26 13.93
N GLU A 264 15.75 2.86 13.98
CA GLU A 264 16.13 3.74 15.07
C GLU A 264 15.24 5.00 15.13
N LEU A 265 15.01 5.67 13.99
CA LEU A 265 14.10 6.82 13.90
C LEU A 265 12.66 6.47 14.27
N GLN A 266 12.16 5.29 13.90
CA GLN A 266 10.84 4.81 14.33
C GLN A 266 10.77 4.62 15.85
N ASN A 267 11.81 4.01 16.46
CA ASN A 267 11.89 3.82 17.91
C ASN A 267 12.04 5.14 18.69
N GLN A 268 12.78 6.12 18.15
CA GLN A 268 12.89 7.47 18.72
C GLN A 268 11.55 8.21 18.65
N ASN A 269 10.87 8.20 17.50
CA ASN A 269 9.55 8.81 17.34
C ASN A 269 8.48 8.17 18.22
N ALA A 270 8.48 6.84 18.38
CA ALA A 270 7.55 6.14 19.26
C ALA A 270 7.69 6.62 20.73
N LYS A 271 8.92 6.69 21.24
CA LYS A 271 9.21 7.22 22.58
C LYS A 271 8.75 8.66 22.74
N ALA A 272 9.09 9.53 21.78
CA ALA A 272 8.68 10.94 21.84
C ALA A 272 7.15 11.11 21.85
N VAL A 273 6.40 10.26 21.14
CA VAL A 273 4.93 10.24 21.18
C VAL A 273 4.40 9.76 22.54
N ASP A 274 4.96 8.71 23.12
CA ASP A 274 4.56 8.21 24.44
C ASP A 274 4.91 9.19 25.58
N GLU A 275 6.05 9.88 25.49
CA GLU A 275 6.46 10.95 26.40
C GLU A 275 5.51 12.15 26.32
N LEU A 276 5.23 12.67 25.11
CA LEU A 276 4.28 13.76 24.89
C LEU A 276 2.87 13.41 25.36
N LYS A 277 2.42 12.17 25.14
CA LYS A 277 1.12 11.68 25.60
C LYS A 277 1.06 11.59 27.13
N SER A 278 2.13 11.10 27.76
CA SER A 278 2.22 11.02 29.23
C SER A 278 2.20 12.39 29.88
N GLU A 279 2.90 13.37 29.30
CA GLU A 279 2.88 14.77 29.75
C GLU A 279 1.52 15.43 29.51
N LEU A 280 0.86 15.16 28.38
CA LEU A 280 -0.50 15.65 28.11
C LEU A 280 -1.50 15.12 29.14
N ASP A 281 -1.46 13.82 29.45
CA ASP A 281 -2.33 13.23 30.47
C ASP A 281 -1.97 13.73 31.89
N ARG A 282 -0.69 14.03 32.19
CA ARG A 282 -0.30 14.71 33.44
C ARG A 282 -0.92 16.09 33.56
N GLN A 283 -0.71 16.98 32.58
CA GLN A 283 -1.26 18.34 32.58
C GLN A 283 -2.79 18.34 32.63
N ARG A 284 -3.43 17.44 31.86
CA ARG A 284 -4.89 17.23 31.90
C ARG A 284 -5.37 16.88 33.31
N ASN A 285 -4.72 15.95 34.00
CA ASN A 285 -5.10 15.55 35.35
C ASN A 285 -4.87 16.67 36.37
N GLU A 286 -3.79 17.45 36.23
CA GLU A 286 -3.52 18.64 37.07
C GLU A 286 -4.60 19.72 36.89
N TYR A 287 -5.00 20.03 35.65
CA TYR A 287 -6.12 20.96 35.41
C TYR A 287 -7.47 20.42 35.92
N PHE A 288 -7.75 19.11 35.80
CA PHE A 288 -8.96 18.54 36.40
C PHE A 288 -8.95 18.62 37.93
N ALA A 289 -7.80 18.44 38.59
CA ALA A 289 -7.67 18.63 40.03
C ALA A 289 -7.91 20.09 40.44
N GLU A 290 -7.30 21.05 39.72
CA GLU A 290 -7.47 22.49 39.98
C GLU A 290 -8.93 22.95 39.76
N ILE A 291 -9.60 22.46 38.72
CA ILE A 291 -11.02 22.72 38.44
C ILE A 291 -11.90 22.16 39.57
N ASN A 292 -11.60 20.97 40.08
CA ASN A 292 -12.37 20.36 41.17
C ASN A 292 -12.20 21.13 42.49
N ASP A 293 -10.98 21.52 42.87
CA ASP A 293 -10.76 22.34 44.07
C ASP A 293 -11.45 23.71 43.94
N LYS A 294 -11.31 24.40 42.80
CA LYS A 294 -12.03 25.66 42.54
C LYS A 294 -13.55 25.51 42.63
N ASN A 295 -14.11 24.41 42.12
CA ASN A 295 -15.53 24.10 42.27
C ASN A 295 -15.93 23.88 43.74
N ASP A 296 -15.09 23.24 44.55
CA ASP A 296 -15.35 23.05 45.99
C ASP A 296 -15.16 24.35 46.80
N GLN A 297 -14.23 25.23 46.40
CA GLN A 297 -14.16 26.60 46.92
C GLN A 297 -15.44 27.38 46.60
N ILE A 298 -15.95 27.31 45.36
CA ILE A 298 -17.20 27.95 44.95
C ILE A 298 -18.41 27.40 45.74
N LYS A 299 -18.49 26.08 45.97
CA LYS A 299 -19.52 25.48 46.85
C LYS A 299 -19.47 26.04 48.27
N LYS A 300 -18.27 26.15 48.86
CA LYS A 300 -18.06 26.74 50.20
C LYS A 300 -18.49 28.21 50.23
N LEU A 301 -18.09 29.01 49.24
CA LEU A 301 -18.49 30.42 49.13
C LEU A 301 -20.01 30.59 48.99
N ASN A 302 -20.67 29.78 48.15
CA ASN A 302 -22.12 29.80 47.98
C ASN A 302 -22.87 29.43 49.27
N LEU A 303 -22.35 28.48 50.07
CA LEU A 303 -22.89 28.16 51.39
C LEU A 303 -22.71 29.32 52.37
N THR A 304 -21.55 29.98 52.38
CA THR A 304 -21.31 31.18 53.20
C THR A 304 -22.26 32.32 52.82
N ILE A 305 -22.45 32.60 51.53
CA ILE A 305 -23.39 33.62 51.04
C ILE A 305 -24.82 33.29 51.46
N LYS A 306 -25.25 32.03 51.32
CA LYS A 306 -26.58 31.60 51.78
C LYS A 306 -26.77 31.79 53.29
N ASN A 307 -25.77 31.44 54.09
CA ASN A 307 -25.82 31.61 55.54
C ASN A 307 -25.87 33.09 55.95
N LEU A 308 -25.07 33.95 55.31
CA LEU A 308 -25.08 35.40 55.53
C LEU A 308 -26.43 36.02 55.15
N ASN A 309 -27.04 35.61 54.04
CA ASN A 309 -28.37 36.07 53.66
C ASN A 309 -29.43 35.66 54.69
N ASN A 310 -29.47 34.38 55.08
CA ASN A 310 -30.37 33.89 56.14
C ASN A 310 -30.21 34.66 57.47
N GLN A 311 -28.97 35.00 57.85
CA GLN A 311 -28.68 35.82 59.04
C GLN A 311 -29.24 37.23 58.89
N ARG A 312 -29.01 37.89 57.74
CA ARG A 312 -29.54 39.23 57.47
C ARG A 312 -31.07 39.25 57.40
N ASP A 313 -31.70 38.21 56.89
CA ASP A 313 -33.16 38.11 56.83
C ASP A 313 -33.79 38.01 58.24
N GLU A 314 -33.20 37.21 59.14
CA GLU A 314 -33.65 37.17 60.55
C GLU A 314 -33.28 38.44 61.33
N GLU A 315 -32.15 39.10 61.04
CA GLU A 315 -31.82 40.42 61.60
C GLU A 315 -32.82 41.50 61.16
N LEU A 316 -33.14 41.58 59.86
CA LEU A 316 -34.13 42.50 59.31
C LEU A 316 -35.50 42.26 59.93
N LYS A 317 -35.96 41.00 59.98
CA LYS A 317 -37.22 40.58 60.62
C LYS A 317 -37.25 40.90 62.12
N ASN A 318 -36.13 40.81 62.83
CA ASN A 318 -36.02 41.26 64.22
C ASN A 318 -36.17 42.79 64.32
N ILE A 319 -35.49 43.54 63.44
CA ILE A 319 -35.59 45.02 63.37
C ILE A 319 -37.01 45.47 63.01
N GLU A 320 -37.67 44.84 62.03
CA GLU A 320 -39.09 45.08 61.68
C GLU A 320 -40.02 44.84 62.86
N ASN A 321 -39.83 43.73 63.59
CA ASN A 321 -40.59 43.45 64.80
C ASN A 321 -40.34 44.50 65.91
N GLN A 322 -39.10 44.97 66.08
CA GLN A 322 -38.79 46.04 67.04
C GLN A 322 -39.41 47.38 66.64
N ILE A 323 -39.33 47.76 65.37
CA ILE A 323 -39.95 48.98 64.82
C ILE A 323 -41.48 48.92 64.98
N SER A 324 -42.10 47.80 64.61
CA SER A 324 -43.55 47.59 64.74
C SER A 324 -44.01 47.68 66.20
N ASN A 325 -43.31 47.02 67.12
CA ASN A 325 -43.61 47.10 68.56
C ASN A 325 -43.40 48.51 69.13
N ASN A 326 -42.35 49.24 68.70
CA ASN A 326 -42.10 50.60 69.17
C ASN A 326 -43.09 51.61 68.58
N TYR A 327 -43.50 51.43 67.31
CA TYR A 327 -44.58 52.20 66.70
C TYR A 327 -45.89 51.98 67.47
N LYS A 328 -46.25 50.73 67.76
CA LYS A 328 -47.45 50.39 68.54
C LYS A 328 -47.43 51.02 69.93
N LYS A 329 -46.34 50.86 70.69
CA LYS A 329 -46.16 51.51 72.00
C LYS A 329 -46.26 53.03 71.93
N THR A 330 -45.72 53.64 70.88
CA THR A 330 -45.78 55.10 70.66
C THR A 330 -47.20 55.55 70.37
N GLN A 331 -47.96 54.76 69.61
CA GLN A 331 -49.37 55.02 69.31
C GLN A 331 -50.26 54.84 70.56
N GLU A 332 -50.10 53.73 71.29
CA GLU A 332 -50.75 53.49 72.59
C GLU A 332 -50.45 54.62 73.59
N ALA A 333 -49.21 55.13 73.62
CA ALA A 333 -48.82 56.26 74.47
C ALA A 333 -49.44 57.60 74.03
N LYS A 334 -49.54 57.88 72.72
CA LYS A 334 -50.25 59.06 72.18
C LYS A 334 -51.73 59.01 72.52
N GLU A 335 -52.39 57.87 72.28
CA GLU A 335 -53.80 57.66 72.57
C GLU A 335 -54.09 57.79 74.08
N LYS A 336 -53.23 57.23 74.93
CA LYS A 336 -53.32 57.40 76.39
C LYS A 336 -53.10 58.85 76.82
N LYS A 337 -52.15 59.59 76.22
CA LYS A 337 -51.95 61.02 76.52
C LYS A 337 -53.16 61.86 76.10
N LEU A 338 -53.65 61.66 74.88
CA LEU A 338 -54.83 62.36 74.36
C LEU A 338 -56.08 62.06 75.19
N LYS A 339 -56.27 60.79 75.59
CA LYS A 339 -57.34 60.39 76.51
C LYS A 339 -57.22 61.11 77.86
N ASN A 340 -56.02 61.13 78.47
CA ASN A 340 -55.80 61.83 79.73
C ASN A 340 -56.04 63.35 79.60
N GLU A 341 -55.70 63.96 78.46
CA GLU A 341 -55.96 65.38 78.17
C GLU A 341 -57.47 65.67 78.06
N TYR A 342 -58.23 64.80 77.37
CA TYR A 342 -59.69 64.87 77.35
C TYR A 342 -60.33 64.63 78.73
N GLU A 343 -59.88 63.63 79.49
CA GLU A 343 -60.41 63.32 80.82
C GLU A 343 -60.14 64.46 81.83
N ASN A 344 -58.96 65.08 81.77
CA ASN A 344 -58.65 66.27 82.58
C ASN A 344 -59.48 67.48 82.13
N SER A 345 -59.57 67.77 80.83
CA SER A 345 -60.39 68.88 80.33
C SER A 345 -61.88 68.72 80.67
N LEU A 346 -62.41 67.49 80.59
CA LEU A 346 -63.78 67.16 81.00
C LEU A 346 -63.96 67.29 82.52
N LYS A 347 -62.96 66.92 83.33
CA LYS A 347 -62.96 67.11 84.79
C LYS A 347 -62.96 68.60 85.15
N ASP A 348 -62.15 69.41 84.49
CA ASP A 348 -62.07 70.86 84.72
C ASP A 348 -63.38 71.55 84.28
N LEU A 349 -63.96 71.18 83.13
CA LEU A 349 -65.29 71.61 82.70
C LEU A 349 -66.37 71.21 83.73
N ASN A 350 -66.36 69.97 84.22
CA ASN A 350 -67.28 69.52 85.26
C ASN A 350 -67.09 70.28 86.58
N MET A 351 -65.86 70.66 86.94
CA MET A 351 -65.58 71.47 88.14
C MET A 351 -66.03 72.93 87.96
N ILE A 352 -65.90 73.49 86.74
CA ILE A 352 -66.45 74.80 86.39
C ILE A 352 -67.99 74.77 86.44
N VAL A 353 -68.63 73.75 85.86
CA VAL A 353 -70.10 73.57 85.92
C VAL A 353 -70.58 73.37 87.35
N ALA A 354 -69.89 72.58 88.17
CA ALA A 354 -70.19 72.44 89.59
C ALA A 354 -70.04 73.77 90.36
N GLY A 355 -68.99 74.55 90.07
CA GLY A 355 -68.78 75.88 90.65
C GLY A 355 -69.82 76.91 90.21
N LEU A 356 -70.29 76.84 88.97
CA LEU A 356 -71.39 77.66 88.45
C LEU A 356 -72.73 77.26 89.08
N ASN A 357 -73.02 75.96 89.20
CA ASN A 357 -74.21 75.47 89.89
C ASN A 357 -74.20 75.85 91.39
N ALA A 358 -73.04 75.78 92.06
CA ALA A 358 -72.92 76.24 93.45
C ALA A 358 -73.14 77.76 93.59
N LYS A 359 -72.69 78.57 92.62
CA LYS A 359 -73.02 80.01 92.56
C LYS A 359 -74.51 80.23 92.32
N LEU A 360 -75.13 79.51 91.38
CA LEU A 360 -76.55 79.59 91.07
C LEU A 360 -77.40 79.22 92.30
N ILE A 361 -77.09 78.11 92.96
CA ILE A 361 -77.77 77.68 94.21
C ILE A 361 -77.58 78.73 95.32
N ASN A 362 -76.40 79.35 95.45
CA ASN A 362 -76.22 80.45 96.40
C ASN A 362 -77.04 81.69 96.03
N GLN A 363 -77.18 82.04 94.75
CA GLN A 363 -78.05 83.13 94.29
C GLN A 363 -79.54 82.80 94.52
N GLU A 364 -79.97 81.56 94.27
CA GLU A 364 -81.31 81.09 94.62
C GLU A 364 -81.55 81.15 96.14
N ILE A 365 -80.56 80.79 96.96
CA ILE A 365 -80.64 80.90 98.43
C ILE A 365 -80.72 82.36 98.87
N GLU A 366 -79.91 83.27 98.33
CA GLU A 366 -80.00 84.69 98.66
C GLU A 366 -81.32 85.30 98.18
N HIS A 367 -81.77 85.06 96.95
CA HIS A 367 -83.10 85.52 96.50
C HIS A 367 -84.23 84.91 97.34
N LYS A 368 -84.10 83.67 97.81
CA LYS A 368 -85.06 83.03 98.73
C LYS A 368 -84.99 83.61 100.15
N LYS A 369 -83.84 84.14 100.59
CA LYS A 369 -83.70 84.96 101.81
C LYS A 369 -84.30 86.35 101.61
N GLU A 370 -84.06 87.02 100.49
CA GLU A 370 -84.67 88.32 100.15
C GLU A 370 -86.19 88.22 100.09
N ILE A 371 -86.72 87.18 99.42
CA ILE A 371 -88.15 86.88 99.38
C ILE A 371 -88.67 86.62 100.79
N LYS A 372 -87.98 85.83 101.62
CA LYS A 372 -88.37 85.62 103.02
C LYS A 372 -88.25 86.87 103.90
N SER A 373 -87.31 87.77 103.62
CA SER A 373 -87.18 89.05 104.32
C SER A 373 -88.34 89.95 103.97
N LYS A 374 -88.63 90.12 102.67
CA LYS A 374 -89.79 90.88 102.19
C LYS A 374 -91.12 90.25 102.64
N GLU A 375 -91.24 88.93 102.60
CA GLU A 375 -92.41 88.22 103.12
C GLU A 375 -92.57 88.44 104.63
N LYS A 376 -91.48 88.45 105.39
CA LYS A 376 -91.51 88.82 106.81
C LYS A 376 -91.81 90.31 107.01
N GLU A 377 -91.25 91.23 106.24
CA GLU A 377 -91.53 92.67 106.28
C GLU A 377 -93.00 92.94 105.92
N TYR A 378 -93.57 92.21 104.96
CA TYR A 378 -94.99 92.25 104.64
C TYR A 378 -95.83 91.62 105.74
N GLN A 379 -95.42 90.51 106.37
CA GLN A 379 -96.11 89.96 107.53
C GLN A 379 -96.06 90.91 108.73
N ASP A 380 -94.90 91.47 109.08
CA ASP A 380 -94.70 92.42 110.17
C ASP A 380 -95.47 93.74 109.88
N SER A 381 -95.55 94.18 108.62
CA SER A 381 -96.38 95.32 108.19
C SER A 381 -97.88 95.02 108.22
N ILE A 382 -98.31 93.82 107.79
CA ILE A 382 -99.69 93.33 107.97
C ILE A 382 -100.01 93.20 109.46
N LEU A 383 -99.04 92.88 110.31
CA LEU A 383 -99.19 92.74 111.75
C LEU A 383 -99.19 94.11 112.45
N ASP A 384 -98.47 95.12 111.96
CA ASP A 384 -98.63 96.52 112.39
C ASP A 384 -99.96 97.11 111.93
N LEU A 385 -100.37 96.86 110.68
CA LEU A 385 -101.70 97.23 110.17
C LEU A 385 -102.81 96.53 110.97
N ARG A 386 -102.66 95.23 111.28
CA ARG A 386 -103.56 94.51 112.18
C ARG A 386 -103.54 95.12 113.57
N LYS A 387 -102.38 95.46 114.14
CA LYS A 387 -102.28 96.15 115.44
C LYS A 387 -102.92 97.54 115.41
N ARG A 388 -102.89 98.27 114.29
CA ARG A 388 -103.62 99.55 114.12
C ARG A 388 -105.11 99.33 114.01
N VAL A 389 -105.56 98.28 113.33
CA VAL A 389 -106.98 97.89 113.25
C VAL A 389 -107.47 97.38 114.62
N GLU A 390 -106.69 96.59 115.34
CA GLU A 390 -106.97 96.14 116.70
C GLU A 390 -106.89 97.29 117.70
N PHE A 391 -105.97 98.24 117.56
CA PHE A 391 -105.92 99.46 118.38
C PHE A 391 -107.14 100.34 118.13
N ASN A 392 -107.50 100.59 116.86
CA ASN A 392 -108.73 101.30 116.51
C ASN A 392 -109.98 100.55 116.99
N ALA A 393 -110.01 99.22 116.93
CA ALA A 393 -111.09 98.41 117.46
C ALA A 393 -111.15 98.44 118.99
N ILE A 394 -110.00 98.44 119.68
CA ILE A 394 -109.90 98.54 121.14
C ILE A 394 -110.26 99.96 121.61
N ASP A 395 -109.89 101.01 120.87
CA ASP A 395 -110.21 102.39 121.23
C ASP A 395 -111.67 102.75 120.87
N ALA A 396 -112.20 102.19 119.77
CA ALA A 396 -113.64 102.17 119.50
C ALA A 396 -114.39 101.36 120.57
N ASN A 397 -113.89 100.21 121.03
CA ASN A 397 -114.55 99.40 122.06
C ASN A 397 -114.41 100.04 123.45
N LYS A 398 -113.32 100.73 123.77
CA LYS A 398 -113.21 101.62 124.94
C LYS A 398 -114.20 102.78 124.85
N SER A 399 -114.34 103.38 123.67
CA SER A 399 -115.32 104.44 123.42
C SER A 399 -116.76 103.92 123.55
N ILE A 400 -117.05 102.72 123.05
CA ILE A 400 -118.34 102.03 123.21
C ILE A 400 -118.58 101.62 124.67
N GLN A 401 -117.58 101.15 125.41
CA GLN A 401 -117.73 100.89 126.85
C GLN A 401 -117.90 102.18 127.67
N LYS A 402 -117.26 103.28 127.26
CA LYS A 402 -117.43 104.59 127.88
C LYS A 402 -118.80 105.19 127.54
N ILE A 403 -119.29 105.01 126.32
CA ILE A 403 -120.66 105.33 125.89
C ILE A 403 -121.67 104.46 126.64
N ASN A 404 -121.48 103.14 126.74
CA ASN A 404 -122.39 102.23 127.46
C ASN A 404 -122.40 102.53 128.97
N ASN A 405 -121.28 102.91 129.58
CA ASN A 405 -121.25 103.39 130.96
C ASN A 405 -121.90 104.78 131.10
N LEU A 406 -121.74 105.68 130.14
CA LEU A 406 -122.45 106.98 130.13
C LEU A 406 -123.94 106.83 129.86
N GLU A 407 -124.37 105.89 129.00
CA GLU A 407 -125.77 105.52 128.80
C GLU A 407 -126.32 104.82 130.04
N LYS A 408 -125.55 103.97 130.71
CA LYS A 408 -125.98 103.34 131.96
C LYS A 408 -126.15 104.41 133.04
N ILE A 409 -125.16 105.27 133.23
CA ILE A 409 -125.26 106.43 134.12
C ILE A 409 -126.42 107.34 133.69
N SER A 410 -126.69 107.52 132.39
CA SER A 410 -127.84 108.30 131.91
C SER A 410 -129.16 107.59 132.20
N ARG A 411 -129.27 106.27 132.05
CA ARG A 411 -130.49 105.49 132.36
C ARG A 411 -130.73 105.45 133.87
N ASP A 412 -129.69 105.22 134.65
CA ASP A 412 -129.74 105.27 136.12
C ASP A 412 -130.09 106.69 136.58
N LYS A 413 -129.55 107.74 135.93
CA LYS A 413 -129.95 109.14 136.12
C LYS A 413 -131.34 109.47 135.59
N ASP A 414 -131.84 108.84 134.53
CA ASP A 414 -133.19 109.05 133.99
C ASP A 414 -134.26 108.31 134.81
N ILE A 415 -133.89 107.21 135.48
CA ILE A 415 -134.68 106.55 136.51
C ILE A 415 -134.70 107.42 137.76
N GLU A 416 -133.53 107.84 138.28
CA GLU A 416 -133.42 108.76 139.41
C GLU A 416 -134.14 110.10 139.13
N ILE A 417 -134.06 110.63 137.90
CA ILE A 417 -134.82 111.82 137.46
C ILE A 417 -136.30 111.48 137.31
N LYS A 418 -136.73 110.30 136.87
CA LYS A 418 -138.16 109.93 136.87
C LYS A 418 -138.72 109.80 138.29
N GLU A 419 -137.97 109.22 139.21
CA GLU A 419 -138.34 109.12 140.62
C GLU A 419 -138.35 110.50 141.27
N LEU A 420 -137.28 111.28 141.16
CA LEU A 420 -137.22 112.68 141.62
C LEU A 420 -138.28 113.55 140.95
N LYS A 421 -138.63 113.34 139.68
CA LYS A 421 -139.70 114.09 138.97
C LYS A 421 -141.10 113.62 139.38
N SER A 422 -141.25 112.38 139.85
CA SER A 422 -142.49 111.86 140.46
C SER A 422 -142.64 112.35 141.90
N GLN A 423 -141.56 112.39 142.68
CA GLN A 423 -141.48 113.02 144.00
C GLN A 423 -141.68 114.54 143.90
N ILE A 424 -141.11 115.20 142.87
CA ILE A 424 -141.38 116.61 142.58
C ILE A 424 -142.82 116.78 142.11
N LEU A 425 -143.45 115.83 141.42
CA LEU A 425 -144.87 115.93 141.07
C LEU A 425 -145.79 115.77 142.28
N SER A 426 -145.49 114.90 143.26
CA SER A 426 -146.23 114.85 144.52
C SER A 426 -145.97 116.10 145.39
N LEU A 427 -144.72 116.50 145.58
CA LEU A 427 -144.35 117.73 146.30
C LEU A 427 -144.89 119.00 145.63
N LYS A 428 -145.02 119.02 144.30
CA LYS A 428 -145.63 120.14 143.54
C LYS A 428 -147.16 120.08 143.54
N SER A 429 -147.76 118.90 143.76
CA SER A 429 -149.18 118.78 144.12
C SER A 429 -149.44 119.42 145.48
N ASP A 430 -148.61 119.12 146.49
CA ASP A 430 -148.70 119.74 147.82
C ASP A 430 -148.39 121.25 147.78
N MET A 431 -147.42 121.67 146.97
CA MET A 431 -146.98 123.07 146.92
C MET A 431 -147.89 123.98 146.07
N ASN A 432 -148.77 123.44 145.23
CA ASN A 432 -149.80 124.21 144.51
C ASN A 432 -151.15 124.32 145.26
N ASN A 433 -151.17 124.06 146.57
CA ASN A 433 -152.17 124.65 147.44
C ASN A 433 -151.99 126.19 147.44
N SER A 434 -153.02 126.95 147.05
CA SER A 434 -152.92 128.30 146.48
C SER A 434 -152.56 129.45 147.46
N LYS A 435 -151.90 129.15 148.58
CA LYS A 435 -151.55 130.13 149.65
C LYS A 435 -150.08 130.57 149.72
N LYS A 436 -149.14 129.93 149.02
CA LYS A 436 -147.70 130.23 149.17
C LYS A 436 -147.08 131.17 148.13
N LEU A 437 -147.56 131.16 146.88
CA LEU A 437 -146.89 131.89 145.79
C LEU A 437 -146.86 133.42 145.99
N ALA A 438 -147.96 134.00 146.46
CA ALA A 438 -148.10 135.44 146.73
C ALA A 438 -147.15 135.99 147.82
N ASN A 439 -146.50 135.12 148.61
CA ASN A 439 -145.64 135.55 149.71
C ASN A 439 -144.17 135.73 149.28
N TYR A 440 -143.76 135.17 148.13
CA TYR A 440 -142.38 135.27 147.65
C TYR A 440 -142.06 136.66 147.04
N GLU A 441 -143.00 137.26 146.33
CA GLU A 441 -142.83 138.60 145.74
C GLU A 441 -142.73 139.68 146.84
N LEU A 442 -143.55 139.56 147.89
CA LEU A 442 -143.52 140.46 149.06
C LEU A 442 -142.24 140.29 149.91
N LEU A 443 -141.64 139.09 149.95
CA LEU A 443 -140.42 138.82 150.70
C LEU A 443 -139.17 139.32 149.97
N ASN A 444 -139.10 139.17 148.64
CA ASN A 444 -137.91 139.53 147.87
C ASN A 444 -137.67 141.06 147.90
N SER A 445 -138.74 141.86 147.76
CA SER A 445 -138.72 143.32 147.96
C SER A 445 -138.18 143.72 149.34
N LYS A 446 -138.50 142.97 150.39
CA LYS A 446 -138.07 143.27 151.77
C LYS A 446 -136.60 142.94 152.06
N ILE A 447 -136.01 141.98 151.34
CA ILE A 447 -134.60 141.60 151.58
C ILE A 447 -133.65 142.63 150.96
N THR A 448 -133.94 143.17 149.77
CA THR A 448 -133.11 144.22 149.15
C THR A 448 -133.01 145.49 150.01
N ASP A 449 -134.10 145.91 150.63
CA ASP A 449 -134.12 147.02 151.61
C ASP A 449 -133.25 146.73 152.86
N LEU A 450 -133.24 145.47 153.32
CA LEU A 450 -132.44 145.05 154.46
C LEU A 450 -130.95 144.98 154.14
N GLU A 451 -130.56 144.55 152.94
CA GLU A 451 -129.14 144.52 152.53
C GLU A 451 -128.54 145.94 152.46
N ILE A 452 -129.29 146.93 151.98
CA ILE A 452 -128.87 148.33 151.94
C ILE A 452 -128.65 148.85 153.38
N LYS A 453 -129.63 148.68 154.27
CA LYS A 453 -129.51 149.04 155.70
C LYS A 453 -128.36 148.35 156.42
N ASN A 454 -128.09 147.08 156.09
CA ASN A 454 -127.03 146.32 156.73
C ASN A 454 -125.62 146.82 156.32
N ARG A 455 -125.45 147.32 155.09
CA ARG A 455 -124.18 147.97 154.67
C ARG A 455 -123.93 149.28 155.41
N GLU A 456 -124.96 150.12 155.61
CA GLU A 456 -124.84 151.34 156.42
C GLU A 456 -124.51 151.06 157.90
N LEU A 457 -125.12 150.02 158.47
CA LEU A 457 -124.85 149.60 159.85
C LEU A 457 -123.42 149.09 160.03
N ASN A 458 -122.94 148.22 159.13
CA ASN A 458 -121.55 147.74 159.19
C ASN A 458 -120.53 148.88 159.02
N SER A 459 -120.80 149.85 158.15
CA SER A 459 -119.97 151.07 158.02
C SER A 459 -119.84 151.83 159.34
N LYS A 460 -120.96 152.08 160.04
CA LYS A 460 -120.97 152.81 161.33
C LYS A 460 -120.35 152.00 162.48
N ILE A 461 -120.58 150.68 162.52
CA ILE A 461 -120.02 149.79 163.54
C ILE A 461 -118.48 149.71 163.43
N PHE A 462 -117.94 149.65 162.21
CA PHE A 462 -116.48 149.59 162.00
C PHE A 462 -115.74 150.80 162.58
N THR A 463 -116.28 152.02 162.40
CA THR A 463 -115.69 153.25 162.96
C THR A 463 -115.74 153.28 164.49
N ILE A 464 -116.80 152.72 165.10
CA ILE A 464 -116.98 152.68 166.56
C ILE A 464 -116.06 151.62 167.20
N ILE A 465 -115.93 150.44 166.60
CA ILE A 465 -115.06 149.37 167.14
C ILE A 465 -113.58 149.79 167.09
N GLN A 466 -113.12 150.40 166.00
CA GLN A 466 -111.71 150.80 165.90
C GLN A 466 -111.35 151.90 166.91
N SER A 467 -112.23 152.90 167.11
CA SER A 467 -112.04 153.95 168.12
C SER A 467 -112.19 153.46 169.58
N ALA A 468 -112.92 152.36 169.82
CA ALA A 468 -112.93 151.68 171.12
C ALA A 468 -111.64 150.89 171.39
N LYS A 469 -111.11 150.20 170.36
CA LYS A 469 -109.88 149.39 170.42
C LYS A 469 -108.69 150.21 170.90
N ASP A 470 -108.47 151.37 170.27
CA ASP A 470 -107.33 152.27 170.55
C ASP A 470 -107.40 152.88 171.97
N LYS A 471 -108.59 152.90 172.59
CA LYS A 471 -108.85 153.46 173.93
C LYS A 471 -108.74 152.44 175.07
N ILE A 472 -109.06 151.18 174.81
CA ILE A 472 -108.88 150.10 175.81
C ILE A 472 -107.40 149.73 175.95
N GLU A 473 -106.65 149.66 174.85
CA GLU A 473 -105.23 149.27 174.90
C GLU A 473 -104.34 150.27 175.66
N SER A 474 -104.69 151.56 175.64
CA SER A 474 -104.04 152.60 176.46
C SER A 474 -104.46 152.56 177.94
N THR A 475 -105.63 152.01 178.26
CA THR A 475 -106.12 151.92 179.64
C THR A 475 -105.56 150.69 180.37
N GLN A 476 -105.52 149.51 179.72
CA GLN A 476 -105.06 148.28 180.38
C GLN A 476 -103.55 148.26 180.65
N LYS A 477 -102.75 148.93 179.79
CA LYS A 477 -101.31 149.20 180.05
C LYS A 477 -101.06 150.08 181.28
N THR A 478 -102.07 150.80 181.75
CA THR A 478 -102.00 151.57 183.01
C THR A 478 -102.36 150.69 184.21
N TYR A 479 -103.46 149.92 184.14
CA TYR A 479 -103.93 149.12 185.28
C TYR A 479 -102.99 147.95 185.67
N ILE A 480 -102.31 147.32 184.69
CA ILE A 480 -101.25 146.32 184.97
C ILE A 480 -100.15 146.92 185.85
N LYS A 481 -99.79 148.18 185.58
CA LYS A 481 -98.78 148.96 186.30
C LYS A 481 -99.17 149.34 187.74
N GLU A 482 -100.43 149.11 188.11
CA GLU A 482 -101.01 149.49 189.39
C GLU A 482 -101.33 148.27 190.26
N LEU A 483 -101.79 147.17 189.65
CA LEU A 483 -101.89 145.87 190.33
C LEU A 483 -100.53 145.30 190.74
N GLU A 484 -99.45 145.56 189.99
CA GLU A 484 -98.09 145.18 190.43
C GLU A 484 -97.57 146.01 191.63
N ASN A 485 -98.19 147.16 191.93
CA ASN A 485 -97.96 147.86 193.21
C ASN A 485 -98.81 147.27 194.34
N GLN A 486 -100.05 146.84 194.09
CA GLN A 486 -100.90 146.21 195.11
C GLN A 486 -100.40 144.81 195.52
N LYS A 487 -99.91 144.02 194.56
CA LYS A 487 -99.14 142.79 194.78
C LYS A 487 -98.10 142.99 195.89
N LYS A 488 -97.33 144.08 195.76
CA LYS A 488 -96.23 144.47 196.66
C LYS A 488 -96.68 144.88 198.06
N TYR A 489 -97.92 145.34 198.25
CA TYR A 489 -98.43 145.74 199.57
C TYR A 489 -99.04 144.56 200.34
N TYR A 490 -99.78 143.66 199.68
CA TYR A 490 -100.35 142.48 200.35
C TYR A 490 -99.31 141.38 200.63
N GLU A 491 -98.24 141.30 199.81
CA GLU A 491 -97.02 140.55 200.13
C GLU A 491 -96.33 141.03 201.44
N GLU A 492 -96.60 142.26 201.91
CA GLU A 492 -96.18 142.77 203.22
C GLU A 492 -97.28 142.72 204.30
N MET A 493 -98.56 142.85 203.94
CA MET A 493 -99.63 143.00 204.93
C MET A 493 -100.12 141.68 205.54
N ILE A 494 -100.21 140.57 204.79
CA ILE A 494 -100.62 139.26 205.37
C ILE A 494 -99.43 138.48 205.95
N LYS A 495 -98.21 138.81 205.51
CA LYS A 495 -96.98 138.63 206.29
C LYS A 495 -97.05 139.30 207.69
N ASN A 496 -98.01 140.23 207.89
CA ASN A 496 -98.37 140.92 209.12
C ASN A 496 -99.81 140.61 209.63
N ILE A 497 -100.51 139.64 209.04
CA ILE A 497 -101.67 138.93 209.63
C ILE A 497 -101.19 137.49 209.87
N LYS A 498 -100.14 137.35 210.67
CA LYS A 498 -100.21 137.07 212.13
C LYS A 498 -100.57 135.62 212.40
N THR A 499 -99.74 134.85 213.11
CA THR A 499 -99.17 135.18 214.43
C THR A 499 -100.26 135.54 215.46
N GLN A 500 -101.53 135.23 215.19
CA GLN A 500 -102.64 135.31 216.14
C GLN A 500 -103.51 134.03 216.13
N GLU A 501 -103.75 133.40 214.98
CA GLU A 501 -104.54 132.14 214.92
C GLU A 501 -103.68 130.85 215.06
N ILE A 502 -102.56 130.97 215.79
CA ILE A 502 -101.89 129.83 216.43
C ILE A 502 -102.67 129.35 217.67
N ASN A 503 -103.64 130.13 218.16
CA ASN A 503 -104.46 129.81 219.33
C ASN A 503 -105.95 130.14 219.12
N ARG A 504 -106.66 129.31 218.33
CA ARG A 504 -108.08 129.02 218.56
C ARG A 504 -108.40 127.55 218.34
N ASP A 505 -108.47 126.86 219.48
CA ASP A 505 -109.59 126.00 219.87
C ASP A 505 -109.79 124.74 219.02
N SER A 506 -109.30 123.55 219.42
CA SER A 506 -109.11 123.01 220.79
C SER A 506 -110.41 122.95 221.61
N ASN A 507 -111.38 122.14 221.17
CA ASN A 507 -112.32 121.35 222.00
C ASN A 507 -113.35 120.62 221.11
N GLY A 508 -113.32 119.27 221.08
CA GLY A 508 -114.28 118.44 220.35
C GLY A 508 -113.63 117.35 219.50
#